data_AF-A0A6V7D125-F1
#
_entry.id   AF-A0A6V7D125-F1
#
_cell.length_a   1.000
_cell.length_b   1.000
_cell.length_c   1.000
_cell.angle_alpha   90.00
_cell.angle_beta   90.00
_cell.angle_gamma   90.00
#
_symmetry.space_group_name_H-M   'P 1'
#
loop_
_entity.id
_entity.type
_entity.pdbx_description
1 polymer ?
#
loop_
_entity_poly.entity_id
_entity_poly.type
_entity_poly.pdbx_seq_one_letter_code
_entity_poly.pdbx_strand_id
1 'polypeptide(L)'
;MTQRQVDHNTPLPGCRNGHTARHILDLRRPEAGGGHFVECACGRTQKHPSFELAIAEWRRGNGIRAARQPRPAASNVVQMGLRLTGGTGR
;
A
#
# COMPACT_ATOMS: atom_id res chain seq x y z
N MET A 1 9.20 15.13 24.75
CA MET A 1 8.74 14.82 23.38
C MET A 1 8.56 13.31 23.28
N THR A 2 7.32 12.80 23.09
CA THR A 2 7.05 11.35 23.14
C THR A 2 7.01 10.67 21.78
N GLN A 3 6.99 11.46 20.69
CA GLN A 3 6.96 10.96 19.32
C GLN A 3 8.36 11.04 18.71
N ARG A 4 8.78 9.98 18.04
CA ARG A 4 10.07 9.88 17.36
C ARG A 4 9.83 9.41 15.94
N GLN A 5 10.47 10.07 14.97
CA GLN A 5 10.55 9.53 13.61
C GLN A 5 11.47 8.31 13.61
N VAL A 6 11.06 7.25 12.93
CA VAL A 6 11.85 6.05 12.72
C VAL A 6 12.25 6.01 11.26
N ASP A 7 13.54 6.19 11.01
CA ASP A 7 14.10 6.11 9.66
C ASP A 7 14.27 4.65 9.26
N HIS A 8 13.84 4.32 8.05
CA HIS A 8 13.96 2.99 7.47
C HIS A 8 15.01 3.02 6.37
N ASN A 9 15.76 1.92 6.23
CA ASN A 9 16.75 1.76 5.15
C ASN A 9 16.05 1.64 3.78
N THR A 10 14.84 1.07 3.77
CA THR A 10 13.97 1.04 2.58
C THR A 10 13.05 2.25 2.60
N PRO A 11 12.97 3.04 1.50
CA PRO A 11 12.09 4.19 1.45
C PRO A 11 10.62 3.77 1.60
N LEU A 12 9.89 4.50 2.44
CA LEU A 12 8.46 4.29 2.61
C LEU A 12 7.72 4.66 1.31
N PRO A 13 6.66 3.92 0.95
CA PRO A 13 5.88 4.22 -0.23
C PRO A 13 5.15 5.55 -0.05
N GLY A 14 5.32 6.45 -1.02
CA GLY A 14 4.71 7.78 -1.01
C GLY A 14 3.19 7.74 -1.02
N CYS A 15 2.55 8.83 -0.59
CA CYS A 15 1.10 9.01 -0.69
C CYS A 15 0.64 9.00 -2.17
N ARG A 16 -0.67 8.83 -2.40
CA ARG A 16 -1.31 8.93 -3.73
C ARG A 16 -0.94 10.22 -4.49
N ASN A 17 -0.66 11.30 -3.76
CA ASN A 17 -0.28 12.61 -4.30
C ASN A 17 1.25 12.78 -4.48
N GLY A 18 2.06 11.73 -4.23
CA GLY A 18 3.51 11.77 -4.38
C GLY A 18 4.29 12.31 -3.17
N HIS A 19 3.62 12.62 -2.05
CA HIS A 19 4.32 13.09 -0.85
C HIS A 19 5.09 11.96 -0.14
N THR A 20 6.26 12.31 0.39
CA THR A 20 7.09 11.42 1.20
C THR A 20 6.38 11.03 2.49
N ALA A 21 6.25 9.72 2.71
CA ALA A 21 5.71 9.19 3.95
C ALA A 21 6.80 9.14 5.03
N ARG A 22 6.43 9.40 6.28
CA ARG A 22 7.27 9.33 7.47
C ARG A 22 6.64 8.37 8.47
N HIS A 23 7.45 7.50 9.06
CA HIS A 23 7.01 6.61 10.14
C HIS A 23 7.33 7.26 11.48
N ILE A 24 6.30 7.43 12.29
CA ILE A 24 6.41 7.97 13.64
C ILE A 24 6.04 6.88 14.65
N LEU A 25 6.89 6.73 15.66
CA LEU A 25 6.65 5.92 16.84
C LEU A 25 6.34 6.83 18.02
N ASP A 26 5.14 6.69 18.57
CA ASP A 26 4.74 7.31 19.82
C ASP A 26 5.05 6.38 20.99
N LEU A 27 6.03 6.78 21.82
CA LEU A 27 6.53 6.02 22.97
C LEU A 27 5.59 6.02 24.18
N ARG A 28 4.42 6.67 24.08
CA ARG A 28 3.37 6.52 25.09
C ARG A 28 2.94 5.06 25.18
N ARG A 29 2.34 4.69 26.31
CA ARG A 29 1.74 3.37 26.46
C ARG A 29 0.59 3.19 25.45
N PRO A 30 0.34 1.97 24.92
CA PRO A 30 -0.78 1.72 24.01
C PRO A 30 -2.12 2.21 24.58
N GLU A 31 -2.34 2.05 25.88
CA GLU A 31 -3.55 2.49 26.58
C GLU A 31 -3.70 4.03 26.61
N ALA A 32 -2.59 4.75 26.49
CA ALA A 32 -2.55 6.22 26.39
C ALA A 32 -2.51 6.71 24.93
N GLY A 33 -2.85 5.83 23.98
CA GLY A 33 -2.79 6.10 22.55
C GLY A 33 -1.36 6.17 22.01
N GLY A 34 -0.45 5.34 22.53
CA GLY A 34 0.86 5.09 21.95
C GLY A 34 0.83 4.14 20.75
N GLY A 35 1.94 4.06 20.01
CA GLY A 35 2.06 3.15 18.87
C GLY A 35 2.65 3.78 17.61
N HIS A 36 2.62 3.01 16.54
CA HIS A 36 3.17 3.30 15.22
C HIS A 36 2.12 3.92 14.32
N PHE A 37 2.49 4.98 13.60
CA PHE A 37 1.66 5.51 12.53
C PHE A 37 2.53 6.07 11.41
N VAL A 38 1.96 6.13 10.22
CA VAL A 38 2.60 6.71 9.03
C VAL A 38 1.89 7.99 8.66
N GLU A 39 2.64 9.04 8.40
CA GLU A 39 2.09 10.34 8.00
C GLU A 39 2.79 10.92 6.77
N CYS A 40 2.09 11.82 6.09
CA CYS A 40 2.65 12.70 5.07
C CYS A 40 1.98 14.07 5.20
N ALA A 41 2.37 15.03 4.33
CA ALA A 41 1.75 16.35 4.29
C ALA A 41 0.22 16.34 4.07
N CYS A 42 -0.33 15.30 3.42
CA CYS A 42 -1.78 15.18 3.20
C CYS A 42 -2.56 14.63 4.41
N GLY A 43 -1.91 13.95 5.35
CA GLY A 43 -2.62 13.25 6.42
C GLY A 43 -1.83 12.08 7.01
N ARG A 44 -2.47 11.37 7.95
CA ARG A 44 -1.85 10.31 8.74
C ARG A 44 -2.76 9.09 8.89
N THR A 45 -2.17 7.92 9.11
CA THR A 45 -2.90 6.71 9.53
C THR A 45 -3.35 6.80 10.99
N GLN A 46 -4.22 5.88 11.39
CA GLN A 46 -4.44 5.60 12.80
C GLN A 46 -3.17 5.05 13.47
N LYS A 47 -3.17 5.05 14.80
CA LYS A 47 -2.09 4.47 15.60
C LYS A 47 -2.29 2.98 15.74
N HIS A 48 -1.22 2.24 15.49
CA HIS A 48 -1.20 0.79 15.51
C HIS A 48 -0.16 0.26 16.49
N PRO A 49 -0.36 -0.94 17.05
CA PRO A 49 0.63 -1.56 17.93
C PRO A 49 1.91 -1.96 17.17
N SER A 50 1.89 -2.03 15.84
CA SER A 50 3.04 -2.40 15.02
C SER A 50 3.13 -1.59 13.72
N PHE A 51 4.35 -1.42 13.22
CA PHE A 51 4.62 -0.73 11.96
C PHE A 51 3.97 -1.43 10.76
N GLU A 52 3.96 -2.77 10.73
CA GLU A 52 3.36 -3.56 9.65
C GLU A 52 1.86 -3.25 9.46
N LEU A 53 1.13 -3.06 10.56
CA LEU A 53 -0.29 -2.68 10.51
C LEU A 53 -0.46 -1.24 10.00
N ALA A 54 0.39 -0.32 10.47
CA ALA A 54 0.37 1.07 10.02
C ALA A 54 0.68 1.18 8.52
N ILE A 55 1.68 0.46 8.02
CA ILE A 55 2.05 0.52 6.60
C ILE A 55 1.02 -0.20 5.71
N ALA A 56 0.39 -1.27 6.20
CA ALA A 56 -0.70 -1.93 5.49
C ALA A 56 -1.91 -0.99 5.35
N GLU A 57 -2.30 -0.28 6.42
CA GLU A 57 -3.36 0.73 6.34
C GLU A 57 -2.98 1.86 5.39
N TRP A 58 -1.75 2.38 5.49
CA TRP A 58 -1.25 3.42 4.60
C TRP A 58 -1.35 3.03 3.13
N ARG A 59 -0.92 1.80 2.79
CA ARG A 59 -1.02 1.27 1.42
C ARG A 59 -2.47 1.14 0.96
N ARG A 60 -3.36 0.66 1.83
CA ARG A 60 -4.80 0.55 1.52
C ARG A 60 -5.43 1.93 1.26
N GLY A 61 -5.22 2.89 2.15
CA GLY A 61 -5.80 4.24 2.04
C GLY A 61 -5.30 5.02 0.84
N ASN A 62 -4.02 4.85 0.48
CA ASN A 62 -3.42 5.53 -0.66
C ASN A 62 -3.55 4.76 -1.99
N GLY A 63 -4.19 3.58 -1.99
CA GLY A 63 -4.32 2.75 -3.19
C GLY A 63 -2.99 2.25 -3.76
N ILE A 64 -1.96 2.15 -2.91
CA ILE A 64 -0.63 1.67 -3.27
C ILE A 64 -0.73 0.15 -3.42
N ARG A 65 -1.07 -0.28 -4.64
CA ARG A 65 -1.14 -1.70 -4.97
C ARG A 65 0.26 -2.28 -4.87
N ALA A 66 0.45 -3.23 -3.96
CA ALA A 66 1.62 -4.09 -4.03
C ALA A 66 1.67 -4.69 -5.45
N ALA A 67 2.85 -4.70 -6.06
CA ALA A 67 3.04 -5.31 -7.37
C ALA A 67 2.40 -6.70 -7.34
N ARG A 68 1.40 -6.93 -8.20
CA ARG A 68 0.69 -8.20 -8.24
C ARG A 68 1.72 -9.26 -8.59
N GLN A 69 2.05 -10.13 -7.65
CA GLN A 69 2.89 -11.28 -7.93
C GLN A 69 2.25 -12.02 -9.12
N PRO A 70 2.97 -12.25 -10.23
CA PRO A 70 2.42 -12.99 -11.35
C PRO A 70 2.02 -14.37 -10.83
N ARG A 71 0.72 -14.67 -10.93
CA ARG A 71 0.20 -16.00 -10.58
C ARG A 71 0.89 -17.00 -11.52
N PRO A 72 1.47 -18.12 -11.04
CA PRO A 72 2.00 -19.13 -11.94
C PRO A 72 0.87 -19.55 -12.89
N ALA A 73 1.09 -19.35 -14.17
CA ALA A 73 0.12 -19.67 -15.21
C ALA A 73 0.00 -21.20 -15.26
N ALA A 74 -1.09 -21.75 -14.70
CA ALA A 74 -1.46 -23.11 -15.00
C ALA A 74 -1.82 -23.16 -16.50
N SER A 75 -1.02 -23.88 -17.28
CA SER A 75 -1.05 -23.99 -18.74
C SER A 75 -2.24 -24.82 -19.26
N ASN A 76 -3.42 -24.67 -18.68
CA ASN A 76 -4.62 -25.44 -19.04
C ASN A 76 -5.62 -24.59 -19.84
N VAL A 77 -5.17 -23.48 -20.42
CA VAL A 77 -6.02 -22.61 -21.25
C VAL A 77 -5.90 -23.07 -22.69
N VAL A 78 -6.87 -23.84 -23.16
CA VAL A 78 -7.05 -24.10 -24.59
C VAL A 78 -7.73 -22.87 -25.18
N GLN A 79 -6.95 -22.00 -25.83
CA GLN A 79 -7.49 -20.84 -26.53
C GLN A 79 -8.22 -21.33 -27.80
N MET A 80 -9.54 -21.44 -27.74
CA MET A 80 -10.36 -21.80 -28.89
C MET A 80 -10.33 -20.66 -29.90
N GLY A 81 -9.81 -20.91 -31.10
CA GLY A 81 -9.60 -19.90 -32.13
C GLY A 81 -10.91 -19.34 -32.70
N LEU A 82 -11.44 -18.27 -32.11
CA LEU A 82 -12.52 -17.49 -32.70
C LEU A 82 -11.98 -16.75 -33.94
N ARG A 83 -12.39 -17.19 -35.14
CA ARG A 83 -12.20 -16.41 -36.37
C ARG A 83 -13.37 -15.45 -36.52
N LEU A 84 -13.14 -14.18 -36.18
CA LEU A 84 -14.09 -13.10 -36.50
C LEU A 84 -13.94 -12.77 -37.99
N THR A 85 -14.81 -13.33 -38.83
CA THR A 85 -14.96 -12.89 -40.21
C THR A 85 -15.84 -11.63 -40.20
N GLY A 86 -15.20 -10.45 -40.24
CA GLY A 86 -15.90 -9.17 -40.26
C GLY A 86 -16.79 -9.05 -41.50
N GLY A 87 -18.10 -8.93 -41.30
CA GLY A 87 -19.06 -8.66 -42.35
C GLY A 87 -18.92 -7.22 -42.85
N THR A 88 -18.61 -7.05 -44.14
CA THR A 88 -18.70 -5.77 -44.84
C THR A 88 -20.17 -5.40 -45.04
N GLY A 89 -20.65 -4.43 -44.26
CA GLY A 89 -21.92 -3.73 -44.50
C GLY A 89 -21.70 -2.59 -45.49
N ARG A 90 -22.56 -2.54 -46.51
CA ARG A 90 -22.62 -1.54 -47.59
C ARG A 90 -22.96 -0.14 -47.11
#